data_AF-A0A7S1U0V5-F1
#
_entry.id   AF-A0A7S1U0V5-F1
#
_cell.length_a   1.000
_cell.length_b   1.000
_cell.length_c   1.000
_cell.angle_alpha   90.00
_cell.angle_beta   90.00
_cell.angle_gamma   90.00
#
_symmetry.space_group_name_H-M   'P 1'
#
loop_
_entity.id
_entity.type
_entity.pdbx_description
1 polymer ?
#
loop_
_entity_poly.entity_id
_entity_poly.type
_entity_poly.pdbx_seq_one_letter_code
_entity_poly.pdbx_strand_id
1 'polypeptide(L)'
;RRGARGFAGLARKFRIMDDDGSKTLDMSEFSKALAEMDMVVTPKEARLLFETFDTGNDGSISYEEFIQGVRDPMTPRRLALVRQAFTIIDADGSGAVEPHEIASRYDASKHPEVIAGK
;
A
#
# COMPACT_ATOMS: atom_id res chain seq x y z
N ARG A 1 9.65 -4.61 12.94
CA ARG A 1 10.46 -4.28 11.73
C ARG A 1 9.88 -5.05 10.53
N ARG A 2 8.90 -4.52 9.79
CA ARG A 2 8.30 -5.18 8.61
C ARG A 2 7.89 -4.20 7.48
N GLY A 3 8.35 -2.94 7.51
CA GLY A 3 7.95 -1.92 6.52
C GLY A 3 8.42 -2.24 5.11
N ALA A 4 9.63 -1.82 4.73
CA ALA A 4 10.14 -1.98 3.36
C ALA A 4 10.27 -3.45 2.89
N ARG A 5 10.71 -4.36 3.77
CA ARG A 5 10.85 -5.80 3.42
C ARG A 5 9.51 -6.50 3.22
N GLY A 6 8.46 -6.05 3.94
CA GLY A 6 7.10 -6.57 3.77
C GLY A 6 6.56 -6.16 2.40
N PHE A 7 6.62 -4.85 2.08
CA PHE A 7 6.17 -4.33 0.80
C PHE A 7 6.89 -4.96 -0.40
N ALA A 8 8.22 -5.10 -0.35
CA ALA A 8 8.97 -5.77 -1.42
C ALA A 8 8.59 -7.25 -1.57
N GLY A 9 8.22 -7.91 -0.47
CA GLY A 9 7.72 -9.29 -0.49
C GLY A 9 6.32 -9.41 -1.10
N LEU A 10 5.42 -8.49 -0.77
CA LEU A 10 4.08 -8.43 -1.37
C LEU A 10 4.15 -8.12 -2.86
N ALA A 11 4.96 -7.14 -3.27
CA ALA A 11 5.18 -6.81 -4.68
C ALA A 11 5.71 -7.99 -5.49
N ARG A 12 6.59 -8.80 -4.90
CA ARG A 12 7.09 -10.02 -5.55
C ARG A 12 6.00 -11.08 -5.65
N LYS A 13 5.24 -11.32 -4.58
CA LYS A 13 4.13 -12.29 -4.58
C LYS A 13 3.08 -11.93 -5.61
N PHE A 14 2.65 -10.66 -5.67
CA PHE A 14 1.70 -10.19 -6.67
C PHE A 14 2.15 -10.50 -8.09
N ARG A 15 3.42 -10.19 -8.41
CA ARG A 15 4.00 -10.47 -9.74
C ARG A 15 4.15 -11.96 -10.07
N ILE A 16 4.18 -12.83 -9.05
CA ILE A 16 4.21 -14.28 -9.28
C ILE A 16 2.81 -14.80 -9.58
N MET A 17 1.77 -14.13 -9.08
CA MET A 17 0.36 -14.49 -9.30
C MET A 17 -0.16 -13.97 -10.64
N ASP A 18 0.33 -12.82 -11.08
CA ASP A 18 0.05 -12.18 -12.38
C ASP A 18 0.79 -12.95 -13.48
N ASP A 19 0.14 -13.99 -14.02
CA ASP A 19 0.71 -14.91 -15.00
C ASP A 19 0.78 -14.25 -16.38
N ASP A 20 -0.18 -13.40 -16.71
CA ASP A 20 -0.29 -12.75 -18.02
C ASP A 20 0.44 -11.39 -18.09
N GLY A 21 0.88 -10.86 -16.96
CA GLY A 21 1.61 -9.59 -16.86
C GLY A 21 0.72 -8.37 -17.05
N SER A 22 -0.60 -8.51 -16.87
CA SER A 22 -1.60 -7.44 -16.96
C SER A 22 -1.41 -6.38 -15.88
N LYS A 23 -0.65 -6.67 -14.81
CA LYS A 23 -0.51 -5.86 -13.58
C LYS A 23 -1.78 -5.81 -12.73
N THR A 24 -2.72 -6.67 -13.03
CA THR A 24 -3.95 -6.92 -12.29
C THR A 24 -4.05 -8.42 -12.04
N LEU A 25 -4.89 -8.85 -11.10
CA LEU A 25 -5.18 -10.27 -10.91
C LEU A 25 -6.63 -10.53 -11.29
N ASP A 26 -6.84 -11.39 -12.27
CA ASP A 26 -8.19 -11.87 -12.58
C ASP A 26 -8.63 -12.96 -11.58
N MET A 27 -9.90 -13.38 -11.66
CA MET A 27 -10.45 -14.39 -10.76
C MET A 27 -9.74 -15.75 -10.86
N SER A 28 -9.22 -16.11 -12.03
CA SER A 28 -8.50 -17.36 -12.27
C SER A 28 -7.11 -17.32 -11.63
N GLU A 29 -6.36 -16.25 -11.87
CA GLU A 29 -5.05 -15.98 -11.27
C GLU A 29 -5.14 -15.89 -9.75
N PHE A 30 -6.15 -15.19 -9.24
CA PHE A 30 -6.41 -15.10 -7.81
C PHE A 30 -6.73 -16.48 -7.20
N SER A 31 -7.60 -17.27 -7.84
CA SER A 31 -7.94 -18.62 -7.35
C SER A 31 -6.73 -19.56 -7.35
N LYS A 32 -5.91 -19.49 -8.40
CA LYS A 32 -4.65 -20.25 -8.50
C LYS A 32 -3.69 -19.84 -7.39
N ALA A 33 -3.54 -18.53 -7.14
CA ALA A 33 -2.72 -17.99 -6.08
C ALA A 33 -3.14 -18.49 -4.69
N LEU A 34 -4.44 -18.55 -4.40
CA LEU A 34 -4.97 -19.09 -3.14
C LEU A 34 -4.61 -20.57 -2.99
N ALA A 35 -4.71 -21.36 -4.06
CA ALA A 35 -4.31 -22.76 -4.06
C ALA A 35 -2.81 -22.95 -3.84
N GLU A 36 -1.95 -22.14 -4.48
CA GLU A 36 -0.49 -22.18 -4.29
C GLU A 36 -0.05 -21.73 -2.89
N MET A 37 -0.89 -20.98 -2.19
CA MET A 37 -0.68 -20.59 -0.79
C MET A 37 -1.15 -21.65 0.21
N ASP A 38 -1.52 -22.85 -0.25
CA ASP A 38 -2.13 -23.92 0.55
C ASP A 38 -3.41 -23.46 1.28
N MET A 39 -4.11 -22.45 0.74
CA MET A 39 -5.39 -22.02 1.27
C MET A 39 -6.51 -22.85 0.64
N VAL A 40 -7.06 -23.77 1.43
CA VAL A 40 -8.22 -24.56 1.03
C VAL A 40 -9.47 -23.70 1.16
N VAL A 41 -9.86 -23.07 0.05
CA VAL A 41 -11.09 -22.28 -0.05
C VAL A 41 -12.02 -22.89 -1.10
N THR A 42 -13.32 -22.81 -0.83
CA THR A 42 -14.34 -23.20 -1.81
C THR A 42 -14.44 -22.16 -2.93
N PRO A 43 -14.96 -22.52 -4.11
CA PRO A 43 -15.18 -21.55 -5.20
C PRO A 43 -16.15 -20.41 -4.84
N LYS A 44 -16.94 -20.56 -3.78
CA LYS A 44 -17.81 -19.50 -3.26
C LYS A 44 -17.03 -18.54 -2.35
N GLU A 45 -16.19 -19.08 -1.48
CA GLU A 45 -15.31 -18.27 -0.62
C GLU A 45 -14.25 -17.52 -1.43
N ALA A 46 -13.69 -18.15 -2.47
CA ALA A 46 -12.76 -17.48 -3.38
C ALA A 46 -13.42 -16.27 -4.08
N ARG A 47 -14.68 -16.41 -4.51
CA ARG A 47 -15.44 -15.29 -5.10
C ARG A 47 -15.71 -14.18 -4.10
N LEU A 48 -16.16 -14.55 -2.89
CA LEU A 48 -16.42 -13.57 -1.83
C LEU A 48 -15.13 -12.82 -1.45
N LEU A 49 -14.00 -13.53 -1.36
CA LEU A 49 -12.71 -12.90 -1.14
C LEU A 49 -12.37 -11.97 -2.30
N PHE A 50 -12.48 -12.43 -3.54
CA PHE A 50 -12.22 -11.61 -4.72
C PHE A 50 -13.03 -10.30 -4.70
N GLU A 51 -14.35 -10.38 -4.47
CA GLU A 51 -15.25 -9.24 -4.34
C GLU A 51 -14.89 -8.32 -3.16
N THR A 52 -14.24 -8.85 -2.11
CA THR A 52 -13.75 -8.04 -0.98
C THR A 52 -12.49 -7.27 -1.35
N PHE A 53 -11.67 -7.81 -2.24
CA PHE A 53 -10.46 -7.16 -2.73
C PHE A 53 -10.72 -6.19 -3.88
N ASP A 54 -11.62 -6.52 -4.81
CA ASP A 54 -12.03 -5.70 -5.96
C ASP A 54 -12.98 -4.57 -5.52
N THR A 55 -12.41 -3.54 -4.89
CA THR A 55 -13.16 -2.36 -4.42
C THR A 55 -13.59 -1.45 -5.56
N GLY A 56 -12.87 -1.46 -6.67
CA GLY A 56 -13.19 -0.75 -7.90
C GLY A 56 -14.33 -1.40 -8.69
N ASN A 57 -14.61 -2.68 -8.42
CA ASN A 57 -15.59 -3.52 -9.11
C ASN A 57 -15.36 -3.56 -10.63
N ASP A 58 -14.09 -3.61 -11.04
CA ASP A 58 -13.68 -3.67 -12.44
C ASP A 58 -13.45 -5.11 -12.94
N GLY A 59 -13.66 -6.09 -12.07
CA GLY A 59 -13.50 -7.51 -12.36
C GLY A 59 -12.05 -7.98 -12.27
N SER A 60 -11.15 -7.16 -11.72
CA SER A 60 -9.74 -7.44 -11.52
C SER A 60 -9.27 -6.86 -10.18
N ILE A 61 -8.22 -7.44 -9.59
CA ILE A 61 -7.61 -6.89 -8.38
C ILE A 61 -6.34 -6.16 -8.80
N SER A 62 -6.36 -4.83 -8.70
CA SER A 62 -5.17 -4.01 -8.92
C SER A 62 -4.12 -4.23 -7.83
N TYR A 63 -2.87 -3.87 -8.12
CA TYR A 63 -1.82 -3.92 -7.11
C TYR A 63 -2.15 -3.07 -5.87
N GLU A 64 -2.76 -1.90 -6.05
CA GLU A 64 -3.17 -1.06 -4.92
C GLU A 64 -4.22 -1.76 -4.04
N GLU A 65 -5.23 -2.37 -4.63
CA GLU A 65 -6.28 -3.11 -3.94
C GLU A 65 -5.74 -4.33 -3.20
N PHE A 66 -4.87 -5.11 -3.84
CA PHE A 66 -4.19 -6.22 -3.20
C PHE A 66 -3.41 -5.77 -1.97
N ILE A 67 -2.65 -4.67 -2.08
CA ILE A 67 -1.90 -4.12 -0.95
C ILE A 67 -2.86 -3.64 0.14
N GLN A 68 -3.97 -3.00 -0.20
CA GLN A 68 -4.94 -2.55 0.81
C GLN A 68 -5.56 -3.73 1.56
N GLY A 69 -5.97 -4.79 0.85
CA GLY A 69 -6.60 -5.96 1.47
C GLY A 69 -5.64 -6.86 2.27
N VAL A 70 -4.37 -6.96 1.89
CA VAL A 70 -3.37 -7.78 2.62
C VAL A 70 -2.66 -7.00 3.75
N ARG A 71 -2.73 -5.66 3.73
CA ARG A 71 -1.98 -4.84 4.69
C ARG A 71 -2.60 -4.89 6.09
N ASP A 72 -1.85 -5.48 7.02
CA ASP A 72 -2.16 -5.38 8.45
C ASP A 72 -2.30 -3.93 8.93
N PRO A 73 -3.19 -3.65 9.90
CA PRO A 73 -3.23 -2.39 10.61
C PRO A 73 -1.84 -2.02 11.15
N MET A 74 -1.54 -0.72 11.14
CA MET A 74 -0.27 -0.26 11.69
C MET A 74 -0.16 -0.61 13.18
N THR A 75 0.93 -1.28 13.55
CA THR A 75 1.25 -1.53 14.96
C THR A 75 1.19 -0.23 15.78
N PRO A 76 0.75 -0.24 17.05
CA PRO A 76 0.64 0.97 17.88
C PRO A 76 1.92 1.82 17.90
N ARG A 77 3.09 1.17 17.94
CA ARG A 77 4.39 1.86 17.87
C ARG A 77 4.60 2.66 16.58
N ARG A 78 4.25 2.08 15.43
CA ARG A 78 4.36 2.78 14.13
C ARG A 78 3.34 3.90 14.04
N LEU A 79 2.13 3.67 14.54
CA LEU A 79 1.09 4.68 14.59
C LEU A 79 1.50 5.88 15.46
N ALA A 80 2.11 5.63 16.61
CA ALA A 80 2.65 6.68 17.47
C ALA A 80 3.72 7.51 16.75
N LEU A 81 4.66 6.87 16.02
CA LEU A 81 5.69 7.58 15.25
C LEU A 81 5.08 8.40 14.10
N VAL A 82 4.10 7.87 13.38
CA VAL A 82 3.42 8.61 12.30
C VAL A 82 2.65 9.79 12.88
N ARG A 83 1.94 9.61 14.00
CA ARG A 83 1.26 10.70 14.70
C ARG A 83 2.25 11.77 15.16
N GLN A 84 3.38 11.37 15.76
CA GLN A 84 4.43 12.32 16.16
C GLN A 84 4.98 13.11 14.95
N ALA A 85 5.27 12.44 13.83
CA ALA A 85 5.72 13.10 12.62
C ALA A 85 4.65 14.05 12.06
N PHE A 86 3.38 13.64 12.08
CA PHE A 86 2.26 14.47 11.64
C PHE A 86 2.12 15.72 12.52
N THR A 87 2.11 15.59 13.85
CA THR A 87 2.07 16.72 14.80
C THR A 87 3.28 17.65 14.70
N ILE A 88 4.42 17.15 14.22
CA ILE A 88 5.56 18.03 13.95
C ILE A 88 5.28 18.92 12.73
N ILE A 89 4.57 18.42 11.73
CA ILE A 89 4.31 19.14 10.47
C ILE A 89 3.07 20.03 10.60
N ASP A 90 1.96 19.49 11.12
CA ASP A 90 0.70 20.16 11.46
C ASP A 90 0.96 21.09 12.67
N ALA A 91 1.38 22.32 12.36
CA ALA A 91 1.86 23.28 13.34
C ALA A 91 0.71 24.07 13.96
N ASP A 92 -0.39 24.21 13.24
CA ASP A 92 -1.60 24.88 13.72
C ASP A 92 -2.55 23.93 14.48
N GLY A 93 -2.31 22.62 14.40
CA GLY A 93 -3.10 21.61 15.10
C GLY A 93 -4.48 21.41 14.48
N SER A 94 -4.66 21.79 13.23
CA SER A 94 -5.91 21.66 12.47
C SER A 94 -6.31 20.20 12.22
N GLY A 95 -5.35 19.28 12.32
CA GLY A 95 -5.56 17.87 11.96
C GLY A 95 -5.44 17.61 10.46
N ALA A 96 -5.11 18.63 9.67
CA ALA A 96 -4.71 18.53 8.28
C ALA A 96 -3.26 19.03 8.14
N VAL A 97 -2.58 18.65 7.05
CA VAL A 97 -1.27 19.22 6.72
C VAL A 97 -1.41 19.99 5.44
N GLU A 98 -1.20 21.30 5.52
CA GLU A 98 -1.26 22.20 4.37
C GLU A 98 0.10 22.42 3.72
N PRO A 99 0.15 22.76 2.42
CA PRO A 99 1.42 23.01 1.72
C PRO A 99 2.31 24.06 2.39
N HIS A 100 1.70 25.08 3.00
CA HIS A 100 2.42 26.16 3.67
C HIS A 100 3.11 25.67 4.96
N GLU A 101 2.52 24.72 5.68
CA GLU A 101 3.11 24.11 6.87
C GLU A 101 4.30 23.22 6.52
N ILE A 102 4.19 22.44 5.44
CA ILE A 102 5.30 21.67 4.88
C ILE A 102 6.45 22.61 4.52
N ALA A 103 6.18 23.68 3.77
CA ALA A 103 7.18 24.65 3.34
C ALA A 103 7.89 25.32 4.54
N SER A 104 7.17 25.58 5.62
CA SER A 104 7.73 26.19 6.84
C SER A 104 8.71 25.27 7.59
N ARG A 105 8.53 23.95 7.50
CA ARG A 105 9.34 22.94 8.20
C ARG A 105 10.36 22.25 7.31
N TYR A 106 10.24 22.39 5.99
CA TYR A 106 11.12 21.76 5.01
C TYR A 106 12.33 22.64 4.68
N ASP A 107 13.52 22.18 5.04
CA ASP A 107 14.79 22.80 4.65
C ASP A 107 15.26 22.25 3.29
N ALA A 108 15.03 23.03 2.24
CA ALA A 108 15.45 22.70 0.87
C ALA A 108 16.94 23.02 0.59
N SER A 109 17.70 23.60 1.54
CA SER A 109 19.09 24.03 1.30
C SER A 109 20.02 22.91 0.86
N LYS A 110 19.69 21.66 1.22
CA LYS A 110 20.44 20.46 0.83
C LYS A 110 19.85 19.73 -0.38
N HIS A 111 18.80 20.26 -0.99
CA HIS A 111 18.20 19.66 -2.17
C HIS A 111 19.19 19.75 -3.35
N PRO A 112 19.42 18.65 -4.11
CA PRO A 112 20.41 18.63 -5.19
C PRO A 112 20.23 19.74 -6.22
N GLU A 113 18.98 20.09 -6.54
CA GLU A 113 18.65 21.16 -7.49
C GLU A 113 18.92 22.56 -6.92
N VAL A 114 18.68 22.77 -5.63
CA VAL A 114 18.96 24.03 -4.93
C VAL A 114 20.47 24.25 -4.81
N ILE A 115 21.24 23.21 -4.50
CA ILE A 115 22.71 23.26 -4.51
C ILE A 115 23.25 23.53 -5.92
N ALA A 116 22.59 22.99 -6.95
CA ALA A 116 22.94 23.20 -8.35
C ALA A 116 22.48 24.56 -8.91
N GLY A 117 21.81 25.40 -8.10
CA GLY A 117 21.37 26.74 -8.48
C GLY A 117 20.25 26.76 -9.54
N LYS A 118 19.43 25.71 -9.58
CA LYS A 118 18.25 25.60 -10.44
C LYS A 118 16.97 25.91 -9.69
#